data_AF-A0A7R8ZXF1-F1
#
_entry.id   AF-A0A7R8ZXF1-F1
#
_cell.length_a   1.000
_cell.length_b   1.000
_cell.length_c   1.000
_cell.angle_alpha   90.00
_cell.angle_beta   90.00
_cell.angle_gamma   90.00
#
_symmetry.space_group_name_H-M   'P 1'
#
loop_
_entity.id
_entity.type
_entity.pdbx_description
1 polymer ?
#
loop_
_entity_poly.entity_id
_entity_poly.type
_entity_poly.pdbx_seq_one_letter_code
_entity_poly.pdbx_strand_id
1 'polypeptide(L)'
;MSAGSSFLSGPVSRFYASPVHQLFYVTLLYSLTIAGLTYAPTWEIMLIFLMLYSILNSLLRVSGAEVTTLKTPPEHLGTVTGVGQTVSSLARMAAPMVAGFA
;
A
#
# COMPACT_ATOMS: atom_id res chain seq x y z
N MET A 1 -10.05 11.21 3.45
CA MET A 1 -10.84 10.26 4.28
C MET A 1 -10.03 8.98 4.38
N SER A 2 -9.43 8.70 5.55
CA SER A 2 -8.89 7.41 6.04
C SER A 2 -8.14 7.69 7.35
N ALA A 3 -8.82 8.22 8.37
CA ALA A 3 -8.23 8.46 9.69
C ALA A 3 -8.24 7.20 10.58
N GLY A 4 -9.12 6.22 10.28
CA GLY A 4 -9.27 5.01 11.09
C GLY A 4 -8.18 3.94 10.88
N SER A 5 -7.57 3.88 9.70
CA SER A 5 -6.58 2.84 9.37
C SER A 5 -5.15 3.19 9.83
N SER A 6 -4.89 4.44 10.19
CA SER A 6 -3.61 4.87 10.80
C SER A 6 -3.51 4.59 12.30
N PHE A 7 -4.62 4.29 12.98
CA PHE A 7 -4.59 3.93 14.41
C PHE A 7 -4.11 2.50 14.67
N LEU A 8 -4.21 1.62 13.67
CA LEU A 8 -3.82 0.21 13.81
C LEU A 8 -2.37 -0.08 13.38
N SER A 9 -1.66 0.88 12.78
CA SER A 9 -0.27 0.69 12.36
C SER A 9 0.73 0.78 13.51
N GLY A 10 0.39 1.50 14.58
CA GLY A 10 1.23 1.64 15.78
C GLY A 10 1.61 0.30 16.45
N PRO A 11 0.65 -0.61 16.73
CA PRO A 11 0.97 -1.91 17.33
C PRO A 11 1.62 -2.90 16.35
N VAL A 12 1.36 -2.82 15.05
CA VAL A 12 1.95 -3.72 14.03
C VAL A 12 3.44 -3.40 13.79
N SER A 13 3.82 -2.12 13.81
CA SER A 13 5.22 -1.67 13.69
C SER A 13 6.11 -2.18 14.85
N ARG A 14 5.52 -2.51 16.01
CA ARG A 14 6.22 -3.12 17.15
C ARG A 14 6.48 -4.63 17.03
N PHE A 15 5.79 -5.34 16.14
CA PHE A 15 5.86 -6.80 16.06
C PHE A 15 6.91 -7.31 15.05
N TYR A 16 7.40 -6.45 14.14
CA TYR A 16 8.41 -6.82 13.16
C TYR A 16 9.75 -6.14 13.45
N ALA A 17 10.78 -6.95 13.68
CA ALA A 17 12.15 -6.49 13.93
C ALA A 17 12.80 -5.78 12.72
N SER A 18 12.21 -5.90 11.52
CA SER A 18 12.71 -5.25 10.31
C SER A 18 11.56 -4.66 9.48
N PRO A 19 11.48 -3.32 9.31
CA PRO A 19 10.40 -2.66 8.57
C PRO A 19 10.40 -3.03 7.08
N VAL A 20 11.54 -3.45 6.54
CA VAL A 20 11.68 -3.94 5.15
C VAL A 20 10.98 -5.28 4.96
N HIS A 21 11.10 -6.20 5.92
CA HIS A 21 10.42 -7.50 5.87
C HIS A 21 8.90 -7.33 5.99
N GLN A 22 8.44 -6.45 6.89
CA GLN A 22 7.02 -6.11 7.01
C GLN A 22 6.46 -5.59 5.69
N LEU A 23 7.16 -4.67 5.03
CA LEU A 23 6.75 -4.13 3.73
C LEU A 23 6.66 -5.22 2.66
N PHE A 24 7.60 -6.16 2.64
CA PHE A 24 7.57 -7.29 1.69
C PHE A 24 6.34 -8.19 1.89
N TYR A 25 6.07 -8.63 3.13
CA TYR A 25 4.90 -9.48 3.42
C TYR A 25 3.58 -8.77 3.13
N VAL A 26 3.47 -7.49 3.49
CA VAL A 26 2.26 -6.68 3.20
C VAL A 26 2.07 -6.53 1.69
N THR A 27 3.14 -6.29 0.93
CA THR A 27 3.08 -6.17 -0.54
C THR A 27 2.67 -7.49 -1.20
N LEU A 28 3.18 -8.61 -0.71
CA LEU A 28 2.83 -9.95 -1.20
C LEU A 28 1.36 -10.27 -0.92
N LEU A 29 0.90 -10.00 0.30
CA LEU A 29 -0.51 -10.22 0.65
C LEU A 29 -1.44 -9.28 -0.13
N TYR A 30 -0.99 -8.05 -0.39
CA TYR A 30 -1.69 -7.07 -1.20
C TYR A 30 -1.84 -7.50 -2.66
N SER A 31 -0.79 -8.03 -3.28
CA SER A 31 -0.86 -8.56 -4.66
C SER A 31 -1.77 -9.80 -4.75
N LEU A 32 -1.73 -10.68 -3.74
CA LEU A 32 -2.63 -11.83 -3.66
C LEU A 32 -4.10 -11.39 -3.53
N THR A 33 -4.35 -10.33 -2.77
CA THR A 33 -5.70 -9.76 -2.59
C THR A 33 -6.24 -9.17 -3.90
N ILE A 34 -5.40 -8.49 -4.70
CA ILE A 34 -5.77 -7.98 -6.03
C ILE A 34 -6.06 -9.13 -6.99
N ALA A 35 -5.25 -10.19 -6.98
CA ALA A 35 -5.49 -11.38 -7.78
C ALA A 35 -6.82 -12.04 -7.37
N GLY A 36 -7.09 -12.18 -6.07
CA GLY A 36 -8.36 -12.71 -5.55
C GLY A 36 -9.57 -11.85 -5.94
N LEU A 37 -9.42 -10.52 -5.95
CA LEU A 37 -10.46 -9.60 -6.39
C LEU A 37 -10.78 -9.75 -7.89
N THR A 38 -9.76 -10.06 -8.71
CA THR A 38 -9.92 -10.26 -10.16
C THR A 38 -10.73 -11.52 -10.49
N TYR A 39 -10.62 -12.57 -9.67
CA TYR A 39 -11.30 -13.84 -9.87
C TYR A 39 -12.57 -14.01 -9.01
N ALA A 40 -13.04 -12.96 -8.32
CA ALA A 40 -14.16 -13.06 -7.41
C ALA A 40 -15.48 -13.36 -8.16
N PRO A 41 -16.13 -14.53 -7.95
CA PRO A 41 -17.33 -14.91 -8.69
C PRO A 41 -18.63 -14.36 -8.08
N THR A 42 -18.58 -13.84 -6.84
CA THR A 42 -19.76 -13.34 -6.10
C THR A 42 -19.48 -11.99 -5.44
N TRP A 43 -20.53 -11.18 -5.31
CA TRP A 43 -20.46 -9.83 -4.73
C TRP A 43 -19.99 -9.83 -3.27
N GLU A 44 -20.38 -10.84 -2.49
CA GLU A 44 -19.97 -10.98 -1.09
C GLU A 44 -18.46 -11.20 -0.95
N ILE A 45 -17.88 -12.07 -1.79
CA ILE A 45 -16.45 -12.32 -1.83
C ILE A 45 -15.72 -11.04 -2.25
N MET A 46 -16.25 -10.31 -3.23
CA MET A 46 -15.70 -9.02 -3.64
C MET A 46 -15.65 -8.01 -2.48
N LEU A 47 -16.71 -7.90 -1.66
CA LEU A 47 -16.74 -6.99 -0.51
C LEU A 47 -15.71 -7.38 0.56
N ILE A 48 -15.53 -8.67 0.84
CA ILE A 48 -14.52 -9.15 1.80
C ILE A 48 -13.11 -8.82 1.31
N PHE A 49 -12.80 -9.12 0.04
CA PHE A 49 -11.51 -8.78 -0.56
C PHE A 49 -11.28 -7.27 -0.64
N LEU A 50 -12.32 -6.47 -0.84
CA LEU A 50 -12.24 -5.01 -0.87
C LEU A 50 -11.92 -4.41 0.52
N MET A 51 -12.51 -4.96 1.58
CA MET A 51 -12.16 -4.57 2.95
C MET A 51 -10.71 -4.94 3.28
N LEU A 52 -10.28 -6.16 2.93
CA LEU A 52 -8.91 -6.61 3.13
C LEU A 52 -7.92 -5.75 2.34
N TYR A 53 -8.24 -5.45 1.09
CA TYR A 53 -7.46 -4.55 0.24
C TYR A 53 -7.30 -3.17 0.86
N SER A 54 -8.36 -2.58 1.42
CA SER A 54 -8.29 -1.27 2.08
C SER A 54 -7.37 -1.27 3.29
N ILE A 55 -7.40 -2.33 4.11
CA ILE A 55 -6.52 -2.48 5.28
C ILE A 55 -5.06 -2.60 4.84
N LEU A 56 -4.78 -3.48 3.88
CA LEU A 56 -3.42 -3.71 3.37
C LEU A 56 -2.85 -2.49 2.64
N ASN A 57 -3.68 -1.77 1.87
CA ASN A 57 -3.27 -0.52 1.23
C ASN A 57 -2.85 0.54 2.25
N SER A 58 -3.58 0.65 3.36
CA SER A 58 -3.21 1.59 4.43
C SER A 58 -1.91 1.18 5.11
N LEU A 59 -1.73 -0.11 5.41
CA LEU A 59 -0.49 -0.65 5.99
C LEU A 59 0.70 -0.39 5.06
N LEU A 60 0.54 -0.62 3.76
CA LEU A 60 1.59 -0.41 2.76
C LEU A 60 2.01 1.06 2.69
N ARG A 61 1.06 2.01 2.76
CA ARG A 61 1.37 3.45 2.78
C ARG A 61 2.13 3.86 4.05
N VAL A 62 1.73 3.35 5.21
CA VAL A 62 2.40 3.69 6.47
C VAL A 62 3.80 3.08 6.52
N SER A 63 3.94 1.78 6.25
CA SER A 63 5.24 1.11 6.26
C SER A 63 6.17 1.64 5.16
N GLY A 64 5.62 2.02 3.99
CA GLY A 64 6.39 2.68 2.93
C GLY A 64 6.94 4.03 3.36
N ALA A 65 6.13 4.84 4.07
CA ALA A 65 6.59 6.09 4.64
C ALA A 65 7.66 5.87 5.72
N GLU A 66 7.47 4.91 6.63
CA GLU A 66 8.45 4.55 7.68
C GLU A 66 9.78 4.07 7.09
N VAL A 67 9.77 3.22 6.05
CA VAL A 67 11.00 2.77 5.38
C VAL A 67 11.70 3.94 4.67
N THR A 68 10.92 4.82 4.04
CA THR A 68 11.46 6.01 3.35
C THR A 68 12.10 6.97 4.34
N THR A 69 11.49 7.17 5.51
CA THR A 69 12.03 8.03 6.58
C THR A 69 13.26 7.43 7.24
N LEU A 70 13.31 6.11 7.43
CA LEU A 70 14.46 5.42 8.01
C LEU A 70 15.69 5.39 7.08
N LYS A 71 15.49 5.40 5.76
CA LYS A 71 16.57 5.28 4.76
C LYS A 71 17.04 6.62 4.20
N THR A 72 16.33 7.71 4.47
CA THR A 72 16.61 9.02 3.88
C THR A 72 16.94 10.04 4.97
N PRO A 73 18.06 10.78 4.88
CA PRO A 73 18.36 11.84 5.83
C PRO A 73 17.29 12.94 5.80
N PRO A 74 17.01 13.60 6.93
CA PRO A 74 15.88 14.53 7.07
C PRO A 74 15.88 15.68 6.06
N GLU A 75 17.06 16.10 5.59
CA GLU A 75 17.23 17.14 4.57
C GLU A 75 16.72 16.74 3.17
N HIS A 76 16.62 15.45 2.87
CA HIS A 76 16.19 14.94 1.56
C HIS A 76 14.82 14.25 1.58
N LEU A 77 14.18 14.14 2.75
CA LEU A 77 12.87 13.47 2.89
C LEU A 77 11.79 14.11 2.04
N GLY A 78 11.73 15.44 1.99
CA GLY A 78 10.75 16.16 1.17
C GLY A 78 10.89 15.83 -0.32
N THR A 79 12.13 15.77 -0.81
CA THR A 79 12.41 15.44 -2.22
C THR A 79 12.07 13.99 -2.53
N VAL A 80 12.49 13.03 -1.69
CA VAL A 80 12.22 11.60 -1.92
C VAL A 80 10.73 11.28 -1.86
N THR A 81 10.02 11.82 -0.87
CA THR A 81 8.56 11.65 -0.77
C THR A 81 7.83 12.34 -1.92
N GLY A 82 8.29 13.51 -2.35
CA GLY A 82 7.80 14.22 -3.53
C GLY A 82 7.92 13.40 -4.81
N VAL A 83 9.10 12.81 -5.06
CA VAL A 83 9.33 11.90 -6.20
C VAL A 83 8.45 10.65 -6.10
N GLY A 84 8.27 10.08 -4.90
CA GLY A 84 7.33 8.97 -4.71
C GLY A 84 5.88 9.33 -5.10
N GLN A 85 5.44 10.55 -4.79
CA GLN A 85 4.12 11.03 -5.18
C GLN A 85 3.98 11.29 -6.68
N THR A 86 5.03 11.78 -7.36
CA THR A 86 4.99 11.96 -8.83
C THR A 86 4.90 10.60 -9.53
N VAL A 87 5.67 9.60 -9.10
CA VAL A 87 5.57 8.22 -9.60
C VAL A 87 4.17 7.65 -9.37
N SER A 88 3.59 7.83 -8.18
CA SER A 88 2.21 7.39 -7.89
C SER A 88 1.17 8.07 -8.80
N SER A 89 1.38 9.35 -9.12
CA SER A 89 0.48 10.11 -9.99
C SER A 89 0.57 9.64 -11.44
N LEU A 90 1.80 9.39 -11.93
CA LEU A 90 2.02 8.80 -13.24
C LEU A 90 1.43 7.39 -13.34
N ALA A 91 1.61 6.56 -12.32
CA ALA A 91 1.02 5.22 -12.26
C ALA A 91 -0.51 5.28 -12.30
N ARG A 92 -1.13 6.22 -11.58
CA ARG A 92 -2.59 6.45 -11.63
C ARG A 92 -3.08 6.96 -12.98
N MET A 93 -2.26 7.70 -13.71
CA MET A 93 -2.58 8.16 -15.06
C MET A 93 -2.45 7.03 -16.09
N ALA A 94 -1.43 6.18 -15.94
CA ALA A 94 -1.16 5.05 -16.83
C ALA A 94 -2.10 3.87 -16.58
N ALA A 95 -2.51 3.62 -15.34
CA ALA A 95 -3.39 2.51 -14.96
C ALA A 95 -4.68 2.41 -15.81
N PRO A 96 -5.50 3.47 -16.00
CA PRO A 96 -6.69 3.39 -16.84
C PRO A 96 -6.35 3.27 -18.33
N MET A 97 -5.21 3.79 -18.80
CA MET A 97 -4.79 3.60 -20.18
C MET A 97 -4.48 2.13 -20.44
N VAL A 98 -3.68 1.49 -19.58
CA VAL A 98 -3.31 0.08 -19.72
C VAL A 98 -4.51 -0.84 -19.46
N ALA A 99 -5.33 -0.56 -18.45
CA ALA A 99 -6.51 -1.37 -18.14
C ALA A 99 -7.63 -1.23 -19.19
N GLY A 100 -7.73 -0.09 -19.88
CA GLY A 100 -8.71 0.13 -20.96
C GLY A 100 -8.30 -0.41 -22.33
N PHE A 101 -7.05 -0.83 -22.51
CA PHE A 101 -6.58 -1.54 -23.71
C PHE A 101 -6.79 -3.06 -23.62
N ALA A 102 -7.17 -3.60 -22.46
CA ALA A 102 -7.49 -5.01 -22.23
C ALA A 102 -9.00 -5.26 -22.27
#